data_AF-A0A2T4S1X0-F1
#
_entry.id   AF-A0A2T4S1X0-F1
#
_cell.length_a   1.000
_cell.length_b   1.000
_cell.length_c   1.000
_cell.angle_alpha   90.00
_cell.angle_beta   90.00
_cell.angle_gamma   90.00
#
_symmetry.space_group_name_H-M   'P 1'
#
loop_
_entity.id
_entity.type
_entity.pdbx_description
1 polymer ?
#
loop_
_entity_poly.entity_id
_entity_poly.type
_entity_poly.pdbx_seq_one_letter_code
_entity_poly.pdbx_strand_id
1 'polypeptide(L)'
;MKALGKDFRHLSRQDKLQRLEDNGWISQESHQELLDIPLLSEEVADSLIENVITQGALPVGLLPDIIVDGKHYAVPMMVEEPSVVAAASYGSKLV
;
A
#
# COMPACT_ATOMS: atom_id res chain seq x y z
N MET A 1 7.32 5.03 -13.97
CA MET A 1 6.73 3.94 -13.17
C MET A 1 5.99 2.99 -14.10
N LYS A 2 6.10 1.68 -13.89
CA LYS A 2 5.50 0.64 -14.76
C LYS A 2 4.34 -0.06 -14.06
N ALA A 3 3.30 -0.45 -14.80
CA ALA A 3 2.17 -1.21 -14.26
C ALA A 3 2.63 -2.51 -13.55
N LEU A 4 1.97 -2.86 -12.44
CA LEU A 4 2.43 -3.94 -11.54
C LEU A 4 2.03 -5.36 -11.96
N GLY A 5 1.23 -5.50 -13.02
CA GLY A 5 0.83 -6.79 -13.58
C GLY A 5 -0.45 -7.39 -12.97
N LYS A 6 -1.08 -8.30 -13.71
CA LYS A 6 -2.36 -8.94 -13.31
C LYS A 6 -2.18 -10.00 -12.22
N ASP A 7 -0.98 -10.55 -12.13
CA ASP A 7 -0.53 -11.57 -11.19
C ASP A 7 -0.17 -11.01 -9.80
N PHE A 8 -0.11 -9.69 -9.63
CA PHE A 8 0.30 -9.02 -8.39
C PHE A 8 -0.40 -9.55 -7.13
N ARG A 9 -1.69 -9.92 -7.23
CA ARG A 9 -2.46 -10.46 -6.09
C ARG A 9 -1.94 -11.81 -5.57
N HIS A 10 -1.24 -12.57 -6.42
CA HIS A 10 -0.70 -13.90 -6.11
C HIS A 10 0.72 -13.87 -5.54
N LEU A 11 1.40 -12.73 -5.62
CA LEU A 11 2.75 -12.55 -5.10
C LEU A 11 2.79 -12.60 -3.58
N SER A 12 3.90 -13.04 -3.00
CA SER A 12 4.16 -12.89 -1.56
C SER A 12 4.30 -11.40 -1.18
N ARG A 13 4.27 -11.05 0.11
CA ARG A 13 4.48 -9.66 0.54
C ARG A 13 5.84 -9.11 0.09
N GLN A 14 6.89 -9.93 0.19
CA GLN A 14 8.25 -9.57 -0.24
C GLN A 14 8.30 -9.35 -1.76
N ASP A 15 7.72 -10.27 -2.54
CA ASP A 15 7.71 -10.14 -4.00
C ASP A 15 6.88 -8.94 -4.48
N LYS A 16 5.81 -8.58 -3.77
CA LYS A 16 5.04 -7.36 -4.04
C LYS A 16 5.90 -6.10 -3.87
N LEU A 17 6.68 -6.02 -2.79
CA LEU A 17 7.57 -4.89 -2.52
C LEU A 17 8.73 -4.84 -3.51
N GLN A 18 9.34 -5.98 -3.82
CA GLN A 18 10.38 -6.05 -4.86
C GLN A 18 9.83 -5.56 -6.21
N ARG A 19 8.61 -5.99 -6.59
CA ARG A 19 7.97 -5.53 -7.84
C ARG A 19 7.70 -4.02 -7.83
N LEU A 20 7.32 -3.44 -6.69
CA LEU A 20 7.13 -2.00 -6.55
C LEU A 20 8.44 -1.25 -6.76
N GLU A 21 9.54 -1.74 -6.19
CA GLU A 21 10.89 -1.18 -6.36
C GLU A 21 11.36 -1.31 -7.81
N ASP A 22 11.32 -2.51 -8.40
CA ASP A 22 11.75 -2.78 -9.78
C ASP A 22 11.03 -1.89 -10.81
N ASN A 23 9.76 -1.58 -10.54
CA ASN A 23 8.92 -0.75 -11.40
C ASN A 23 9.02 0.76 -11.10
N GLY A 24 9.83 1.12 -10.11
CA GLY A 24 10.14 2.49 -9.71
C GLY A 24 9.02 3.22 -8.97
N TRP A 25 8.12 2.48 -8.31
CA TRP A 25 7.04 3.07 -7.49
C TRP A 25 7.52 3.49 -6.11
N ILE A 26 8.49 2.78 -5.56
CA ILE A 26 9.11 3.06 -4.26
C ILE A 26 10.63 3.03 -4.40
N SER A 27 11.33 3.69 -3.48
CA SER A 27 12.78 3.59 -3.38
C SER A 27 13.18 2.30 -2.65
N GLN A 28 14.47 1.94 -2.73
CA GLN A 28 15.04 0.85 -1.93
C GLN A 28 14.89 1.09 -0.42
N GLU A 29 14.99 2.35 0.02
CA GLU A 29 14.74 2.76 1.40
C GLU A 29 13.30 2.46 1.81
N SER A 30 12.31 2.91 1.03
CA SER A 30 10.90 2.63 1.31
C SER A 30 10.55 1.14 1.23
N HIS A 31 11.24 0.34 0.41
CA HIS A 31 11.08 -1.12 0.44
C HIS A 31 11.42 -1.66 1.83
N GLN A 32 12.59 -1.29 2.38
CA GLN A 32 12.99 -1.75 3.72
C GLN A 32 12.03 -1.25 4.80
N GLU A 33 11.61 0.02 4.75
CA GLU A 33 10.64 0.58 5.69
C GLU A 33 9.28 -0.15 5.65
N LEU A 34 8.79 -0.49 4.45
CA LEU A 34 7.51 -1.20 4.30
C LEU A 34 7.56 -2.67 4.74
N LEU A 35 8.75 -3.28 4.83
CA LEU A 35 8.91 -4.61 5.40
C LEU A 35 8.73 -4.61 6.91
N ASP A 36 9.20 -3.55 7.57
CA ASP A 36 9.20 -3.38 9.02
C ASP A 36 8.74 -1.96 9.38
N ILE A 37 7.45 -1.70 9.19
CA ILE A 37 6.86 -0.37 9.45
C ILE A 37 6.83 -0.16 10.97
N PRO A 38 7.60 0.81 11.51
CA PRO A 38 7.49 1.14 12.91
C PRO A 38 6.16 1.88 13.16
N LEU A 39 5.64 1.71 14.38
CA LEU A 39 4.62 2.63 14.88
C LEU A 39 5.22 4.05 14.98
N LEU A 40 4.37 5.07 15.11
CA LEU A 40 4.84 6.42 15.37
C LEU A 40 5.64 6.45 16.67
N SER A 41 6.63 7.35 16.78
CA SER A 41 7.29 7.58 18.06
C SER A 41 6.27 8.04 19.10
N GLU A 42 6.50 7.73 20.37
CA GLU A 42 5.61 8.11 21.47
C GLU A 42 5.40 9.63 21.52
N GLU A 43 6.48 10.41 21.34
CA GLU A 43 6.40 11.87 21.26
C GLU A 43 5.48 12.35 20.13
N VAL A 44 5.57 11.74 18.95
CA VAL A 44 4.68 12.09 17.83
C VAL A 44 3.25 11.65 18.15
N ALA A 45 3.03 10.43 18.64
CA ALA A 45 1.70 9.93 18.97
C ALA A 45 1.00 10.82 20.01
N ASP A 46 1.69 11.18 21.10
CA ASP A 46 1.19 12.04 22.17
C ASP A 46 0.89 13.47 21.69
N SER A 47 1.61 13.95 20.66
CA SER A 47 1.37 15.28 20.08
C SER A 47 0.13 15.33 19.17
N LEU A 48 -0.34 14.18 18.68
CA LEU A 48 -1.40 14.12 17.67
C LEU A 48 -2.81 14.16 18.28
N ILE A 49 -3.02 13.51 19.43
CA ILE A 49 -4.33 13.43 20.11
C ILE A 49 -4.16 13.40 21.63
N GLU A 50 -5.21 13.72 22.39
CA GLU A 50 -5.18 13.62 23.85
C GLU A 50 -5.43 12.19 24.35
N ASN A 51 -4.91 11.87 25.55
CA ASN A 51 -5.13 10.59 26.24
C ASN A 51 -4.73 9.35 25.42
N VAL A 52 -3.61 9.41 24.70
CA VAL A 52 -3.03 8.26 24.01
C VAL A 52 -2.68 7.17 25.04
N ILE A 53 -3.15 5.95 24.80
CA ILE A 53 -2.84 4.77 25.62
C ILE A 53 -2.17 3.65 24.81
N THR A 54 -2.32 3.66 23.49
CA THR A 54 -1.72 2.69 22.56
C THR A 54 -1.87 3.19 21.12
N GLN A 55 -1.14 2.58 20.20
CA GLN A 55 -1.35 2.69 18.76
C GLN A 55 -1.91 1.37 18.21
N GLY A 56 -2.59 1.44 17.07
CA GLY A 56 -3.12 0.29 16.33
C GLY A 56 -2.71 0.36 14.86
N ALA A 57 -2.73 -0.78 14.18
CA ALA A 57 -2.42 -0.88 12.75
C ALA A 57 -3.62 -1.45 11.98
N LEU A 58 -3.81 -0.98 10.74
CA LEU A 58 -4.76 -1.57 9.79
C LEU A 58 -4.00 -2.16 8.60
N PRO A 59 -4.52 -3.22 7.97
CA PRO A 59 -3.95 -3.76 6.74
C PRO A 59 -3.87 -2.69 5.66
N VAL A 60 -2.75 -2.67 4.93
CA VAL A 60 -2.58 -1.83 3.74
C VAL A 60 -2.53 -2.72 2.51
N GLY A 61 -3.54 -2.60 1.66
CA GLY A 61 -3.59 -3.18 0.33
C GLY A 61 -3.16 -2.18 -0.75
N LEU A 62 -3.10 -2.65 -1.99
CA LEU A 62 -2.69 -1.85 -3.14
C LEU A 62 -3.53 -2.19 -4.37
N LEU A 63 -3.99 -1.17 -5.08
CA LEU A 63 -4.54 -1.28 -6.43
C LEU A 63 -3.37 -1.20 -7.43
N PRO A 64 -3.11 -2.26 -8.21
CA PRO A 64 -1.87 -2.39 -8.97
C PRO A 64 -1.77 -1.50 -10.22
N ASP A 65 -2.92 -1.03 -10.71
CA ASP A 65 -3.01 -0.28 -11.96
C ASP A 65 -4.32 0.52 -12.04
N ILE A 66 -4.27 1.79 -11.64
CA ILE A 66 -5.35 2.77 -11.84
C ILE A 66 -4.91 3.74 -12.92
N ILE A 67 -5.75 3.96 -13.94
CA ILE A 67 -5.45 4.86 -15.04
C ILE A 67 -6.32 6.13 -14.88
N VAL A 68 -5.67 7.27 -14.72
CA VAL A 68 -6.33 8.59 -14.68
C VAL A 68 -5.68 9.47 -15.73
N ASP A 69 -6.48 9.98 -16.67
CA ASP A 69 -6.01 10.80 -17.80
C ASP A 69 -4.83 10.18 -18.57
N GLY A 70 -4.90 8.85 -18.78
CA GLY A 70 -3.86 8.08 -19.47
C GLY A 70 -2.59 7.84 -18.65
N LYS A 71 -2.54 8.28 -17.39
CA LYS A 71 -1.42 8.05 -16.48
C LYS A 71 -1.72 6.91 -15.50
N HIS A 72 -0.78 5.99 -15.38
CA HIS A 72 -0.85 4.86 -14.45
C HIS A 72 -0.51 5.28 -13.01
N TYR A 73 -1.19 4.66 -12.05
CA TYR A 73 -1.00 4.83 -10.61
C TYR A 73 -1.08 3.48 -9.89
N ALA A 74 -0.20 3.29 -8.91
CA ALA A 74 -0.36 2.29 -7.87
C ALA A 74 -0.99 2.98 -6.64
N VAL A 75 -2.19 2.54 -6.22
CA VAL A 75 -2.97 3.26 -5.19
C VAL A 75 -3.03 2.45 -3.89
N PRO A 76 -2.47 2.95 -2.77
CA PRO A 76 -2.57 2.28 -1.48
C PRO A 76 -3.98 2.42 -0.89
N MET A 77 -4.41 1.41 -0.14
CA MET A 77 -5.69 1.40 0.59
C MET A 77 -5.47 0.82 1.99
N MET A 78 -5.75 1.61 3.03
CA MET A 78 -5.74 1.16 4.42
C MET A 78 -7.17 0.82 4.84
N VAL A 79 -7.48 -0.46 5.02
CA VAL A 79 -8.86 -0.95 5.23
C VAL A 79 -8.85 -2.31 5.92
N GLU A 80 -9.80 -2.54 6.83
CA GLU A 80 -10.01 -3.80 7.54
C GLU A 80 -11.00 -4.74 6.81
N GLU A 81 -11.91 -4.18 6.03
CA GLU A 81 -12.99 -4.94 5.42
C GLU A 81 -12.49 -5.86 4.28
N PRO A 82 -12.79 -7.17 4.35
CA PRO A 82 -12.45 -8.11 3.30
C PRO A 82 -13.04 -7.71 1.95
N SER A 83 -12.36 -8.08 0.86
CA SER A 83 -12.80 -7.87 -0.53
C SER A 83 -12.82 -6.44 -1.04
N VAL A 84 -12.74 -5.39 -0.22
CA VAL A 84 -12.75 -3.99 -0.69
C VAL A 84 -11.64 -3.72 -1.73
N VAL A 85 -10.39 -4.06 -1.40
CA VAL A 85 -9.24 -3.90 -2.31
C VAL A 85 -9.41 -4.75 -3.58
N ALA A 86 -9.93 -5.97 -3.45
CA ALA A 86 -10.13 -6.87 -4.58
C ALA A 86 -11.22 -6.35 -5.54
N ALA A 87 -12.33 -5.87 -4.99
CA ALA A 87 -13.44 -5.30 -5.75
C ALA A 87 -13.01 -4.01 -6.46
N ALA A 88 -12.31 -3.10 -5.77
CA ALA A 88 -11.78 -1.89 -6.38
C ALA A 88 -10.77 -2.20 -7.51
N SER A 89 -9.87 -3.16 -7.30
CA SER A 89 -8.91 -3.58 -8.32
C SER A 89 -9.55 -4.27 -9.51
N TYR A 90 -10.69 -4.95 -9.32
CA TYR A 90 -11.46 -5.51 -10.42
C TYR A 90 -12.22 -4.42 -11.18
N GLY A 91 -12.90 -3.53 -10.45
CA GLY A 91 -13.63 -2.40 -11.02
C GLY A 91 -12.75 -1.51 -11.90
N SER A 92 -11.51 -1.23 -11.48
CA SER A 92 -10.57 -0.43 -12.27
C SER A 92 -10.15 -1.05 -13.60
N LYS A 93 -10.35 -2.36 -13.79
CA LYS A 93 -10.07 -3.05 -15.06
C LYS A 93 -11.25 -2.99 -16.03
N LEU A 94 -12.43 -2.63 -15.53
CA LEU A 94 -13.65 -2.52 -16.33
C LEU A 94 -13.84 -1.13 -16.93
N VAL A 95 -13.12 -0.13 -16.41
CA VAL A 95 -13.21 1.29 -16.79
C VAL A 95 -11.95 1.76 -17.50
#